data_AF-A0A2V5UWE2-F1
#
_entry.id   AF-A0A2V5UWE2-F1
#
_cell.length_a   1.000
_cell.length_b   1.000
_cell.length_c   1.000
_cell.angle_alpha   90.00
_cell.angle_beta   90.00
_cell.angle_gamma   90.00
#
_symmetry.space_group_name_H-M   'P 1'
#
loop_
_entity.id
_entity.type
_entity.pdbx_description
1 polymer ?
#
loop_
_entity_poly.entity_id
_entity_poly.type
_entity_poly.pdbx_seq_one_letter_code
_entity_poly.pdbx_strand_id
1 'polypeptide(L)' 'IFGSTEPRLTGPLGDRHIVVRHHVECSPCFLRKCPIDFRCMKAASVQEIVDAVMSILQPASIPQVREKDRV' A
#
# COMPACT_ATOMS: atom_id res chain seq x y z
N ILE A 1 3.78 -0.12 -3.13
CA ILE A 1 4.65 0.44 -2.06
C ILE A 1 5.83 1.11 -2.75
N PHE A 2 6.15 2.35 -2.42
CA PHE A 2 7.20 3.14 -3.07
C PHE A 2 8.18 3.73 -2.06
N GLY A 3 9.48 3.63 -2.35
CA GLY A 3 10.57 4.15 -1.52
C GLY A 3 11.56 5.00 -2.31
N SER A 4 12.45 4.37 -3.08
CA SER A 4 13.48 5.06 -3.89
C SER A 4 12.90 5.74 -5.15
N THR A 5 11.77 5.23 -5.64
CA THR A 5 11.14 5.63 -6.92
C THR A 5 9.90 6.51 -6.72
N GLU A 6 9.53 7.24 -7.78
CA GLU A 6 8.38 8.15 -7.79
C GLU A 6 7.14 7.49 -8.42
N PRO A 7 6.04 7.27 -7.66
CA PRO A 7 4.81 6.69 -8.20
C PRO A 7 4.20 7.52 -9.35
N ARG A 8 4.40 8.83 -9.41
CA ARG A 8 3.93 9.64 -10.55
C ARG A 8 4.66 9.33 -11.87
N LEU A 9 5.86 8.75 -11.81
CA LEU A 9 6.65 8.41 -13.01
C LEU A 9 6.55 6.93 -13.38
N THR A 10 6.52 6.05 -12.38
CA THR A 10 6.59 4.58 -12.59
C THR A 10 5.50 3.84 -11.81
N GLY A 11 4.37 4.51 -11.55
CA GLY A 11 3.22 3.95 -10.86
C GLY A 11 2.47 2.91 -11.69
N PRO A 12 1.65 2.06 -11.04
CA PRO A 12 0.70 1.19 -11.75
C PRO A 12 -0.34 2.00 -12.52
N LEU A 13 -0.86 1.43 -13.61
CA LEU A 13 -1.91 2.03 -14.43
C LEU A 13 -3.31 1.62 -13.93
N GLY A 14 -4.30 2.49 -14.13
CA GLY A 14 -5.72 2.28 -13.77
C GLY A 14 -6.04 2.54 -12.30
N ASP A 15 -7.30 2.43 -11.89
CA ASP A 15 -7.77 3.01 -10.62
C ASP A 15 -7.89 2.02 -9.45
N ARG A 16 -7.60 0.73 -9.67
CA ARG A 16 -7.69 -0.32 -8.65
C ARG A 16 -6.35 -0.56 -7.95
N HIS A 17 -5.74 0.51 -7.44
CA HIS A 17 -4.52 0.43 -6.67
C HIS A 17 -4.46 1.50 -5.59
N ILE A 18 -3.70 1.23 -4.53
CA ILE A 18 -3.36 2.22 -3.50
C ILE A 18 -1.84 2.36 -3.47
N VAL A 19 -1.37 3.60 -3.54
CA VAL A 19 0.05 3.92 -3.38
C VAL A 19 0.34 4.19 -1.92
N VAL A 20 1.10 3.29 -1.30
CA VAL A 20 1.72 3.54 0.02
C VAL A 20 3.13 4.08 -0.19
N ARG A 21 3.37 5.29 0.33
CA ARG A 21 4.65 6.02 0.27
C ARG A 21 4.75 6.98 1.45
N HIS A 22 5.94 7.07 2.04
CA HIS A 22 6.28 8.08 3.04
C HIS A 22 7.33 9.03 2.47
N HIS A 23 7.04 10.34 2.46
CA HIS A 23 8.01 11.33 2.00
C HIS A 23 9.12 11.50 3.04
N VAL A 24 10.36 11.42 2.59
CA VAL A 24 11.57 11.65 3.40
C VAL A 24 12.54 12.46 2.56
N GLU A 25 13.46 13.17 3.21
CA GLU A 25 14.41 14.06 2.55
C GLU A 25 15.20 13.40 1.41
N CYS A 26 15.54 12.12 1.56
CA CYS A 26 16.32 11.38 0.57
C CYS A 26 15.49 10.72 -0.53
N SER A 27 14.16 10.91 -0.61
CA SER A 27 13.28 10.22 -1.57
C SER A 27 12.46 11.21 -2.41
N PRO A 28 12.39 11.04 -3.74
CA PRO A 28 12.88 9.90 -4.53
C PRO A 28 14.35 10.06 -4.93
N CYS A 29 15.20 9.03 -4.74
CA CYS A 29 16.62 9.09 -5.11
C CYS A 29 17.00 8.22 -6.31
N PHE A 30 16.15 7.26 -6.70
CA PHE A 30 16.39 6.32 -7.82
C PHE A 30 17.69 5.50 -7.73
N LEU A 31 18.33 5.46 -6.56
CA LEU A 31 19.56 4.68 -6.35
C LEU A 31 19.23 3.18 -6.20
N ARG A 32 20.06 2.33 -6.83
CA ARG A 32 19.96 0.87 -6.73
C ARG A 32 20.34 0.34 -5.34
N LYS A 33 21.26 1.02 -4.65
CA LYS A 33 21.68 0.70 -3.28
C LYS A 33 21.47 1.95 -2.43
N CYS A 34 20.79 1.82 -1.30
CA CYS A 34 20.62 2.93 -0.38
C CYS A 34 21.95 3.22 0.32
N PRO A 35 22.44 4.47 0.29
CA PRO A 35 23.69 4.83 0.97
C PRO A 35 23.50 5.09 2.47
N ILE A 36 22.26 5.05 2.97
CA ILE A 36 21.92 5.34 4.36
C ILE A 36 21.18 4.14 4.99
N ASP A 37 19.91 4.29 5.36
CA ASP A 37 19.20 3.37 6.26
C ASP A 37 17.87 2.83 5.70
N PHE A 38 17.50 3.13 4.45
CA PHE A 38 16.20 2.82 3.86
C PHE A 38 15.00 3.40 4.63
N ARG A 39 15.14 4.55 5.30
CA ARG A 39 14.01 5.19 6.02
C ARG A 39 12.74 5.36 5.20
N CYS A 40 12.86 5.61 3.88
CA CYS A 40 11.70 5.72 2.98
C CYS A 40 10.85 4.43 2.93
N MET A 41 11.48 3.25 3.02
CA MET A 41 10.79 1.96 3.06
C MET A 41 10.45 1.54 4.50
N LYS A 42 11.31 1.84 5.47
CA LYS A 42 11.08 1.48 6.88
C LYS A 42 9.94 2.26 7.54
N ALA A 43 9.61 3.44 7.02
CA ALA A 43 8.46 4.21 7.49
C ALA A 43 7.12 3.54 7.19
N ALA A 44 7.05 2.68 6.16
CA ALA A 44 5.84 1.92 5.86
C ALA A 44 5.69 0.76 6.84
N SER A 45 4.65 0.81 7.67
CA SER A 45 4.40 -0.24 8.67
C SER A 45 3.64 -1.43 8.06
N VAL A 46 3.82 -2.63 8.62
CA VAL A 46 3.07 -3.82 8.16
C VAL A 46 1.57 -3.61 8.31
N GLN A 47 1.12 -3.02 9.42
CA GLN A 47 -0.30 -2.77 9.67
C GLN A 47 -0.90 -1.86 8.60
N GLU A 48 -0.23 -0.75 8.26
CA GLU A 48 -0.65 0.16 7.19
C GLU A 48 -0.80 -0.56 5.84
N ILE A 49 0.14 -1.46 5.51
CA ILE A 49 0.06 -2.25 4.28
C ILE A 49 -1.14 -3.20 4.32
N VAL A 50 -1.36 -3.89 5.44
CA VAL A 50 -2.51 -4.79 5.61
C VAL A 50 -3.81 -4.02 5.46
N ASP A 51 -3.96 -2.86 6.10
CA ASP A 51 -5.16 -2.04 6.02
C ASP A 51 -5.43 -1.55 4.59
N ALA A 52 -4.38 -1.10 3.88
CA ALA A 52 -4.48 -0.72 2.47
C ALA A 52 -4.96 -1.90 1.61
N VAL A 53 -4.39 -3.09 1.79
CA VAL A 53 -4.82 -4.29 1.06
C VAL A 53 -6.27 -4.64 1.38
N MET A 54 -6.66 -4.63 2.65
CA MET A 54 -8.02 -4.95 3.07
C MET A 54 -9.05 -3.97 2.48
N SER A 55 -8.71 -2.68 2.37
CA SER A 55 -9.58 -1.69 1.72
C SER A 55 -9.80 -1.93 0.22
N ILE A 56 -8.84 -2.54 -0.47
CA ILE A 56 -8.97 -2.94 -1.88
C ILE A 56 -9.79 -4.24 -1.99
N LEU A 57 -9.59 -5.16 -1.05
CA LEU A 57 -10.22 -6.48 -1.07
C LEU A 57 -11.68 -6.47 -0.61
N GLN A 58 -12.11 -5.47 0.17
CA GLN A 58 -13.51 -5.36 0.58
C GLN A 58 -14.40 -5.29 -0.67
N PRO A 59 -15.23 -6.31 -0.95
CA PRO A 59 -16.24 -6.21 -1.97
C PRO A 59 -17.23 -5.12 -1.53
N ALA A 60 -17.87 -4.42 -2.47
CA ALA A 60 -19.12 -3.74 -2.16
C ALA A 60 -20.07 -4.78 -1.52
N SER A 61 -20.23 -4.70 -0.20
CA SER A 61 -21.14 -5.49 0.65
C SER A 61 -21.55 -6.87 0.11
N ILE A 62 -20.87 -7.93 0.53
CA ILE A 62 -21.51 -9.26 0.54
C ILE A 62 -22.63 -9.21 1.60
N PRO A 63 -23.92 -9.45 1.25
CA PRO A 63 -24.97 -9.54 2.25
C PRO A 63 -24.66 -10.72 3.17
N GLN A 64 -24.46 -10.42 4.46
CA GLN A 64 -24.22 -11.41 5.50
C GLN A 64 -25.48 -12.28 5.64
N VAL A 65 -25.46 -13.50 5.11
CA VAL A 65 -26.49 -14.51 5.40
C VAL A 65 -26.37 -14.83 6.88
N ARG A 66 -27.39 -14.45 7.67
CA ARG A 66 -27.44 -14.73 9.11
C ARG A 66 -27.64 -16.23 9.33
N GLU A 67 -26.82 -16.83 10.16
CA GLU A 67 -26.85 -18.26 10.54
C GLU A 67 -28.06 -18.68 11.39
N LYS A 68 -29.15 -17.89 11.42
CA LYS A 68 -30.34 -18.12 12.25
C LYS A 68 -31.48 -18.89 11.57
N ASP A 69 -31.32 -19.31 10.32
CA ASP A 69 -32.38 -19.98 9.53
C ASP A 69 -32.21 -21.51 9.42
N ARG A 70 -31.39 -22.12 10.28
CA ARG A 70 -31.33 -23.58 10.40
C ARG A 70 -32.24 -24.01 11.55
N VAL A 71 -33.46 -24.40 11.16
CA VAL A 71 -34.52 -25.18 11.84
C VAL A 71 -34.27 -25.51 13.31
#